data_AF-A0A972BQB2-F1
#
_entry.id   AF-A0A972BQB2-F1
#
_cell.length_a   1.000
_cell.length_b   1.000
_cell.length_c   1.000
_cell.angle_alpha   90.00
_cell.angle_beta   90.00
_cell.angle_gamma   90.00
#
_symmetry.space_group_name_H-M   'P 1'
#
loop_
_entity.id
_entity.type
_entity.pdbx_description
1 polymer ?
#
loop_
_entity_poly.entity_id
_entity_poly.type
_entity_poly.pdbx_seq_one_letter_code
_entity_poly.pdbx_strand_id
1 'polypeptide(L)'
;MTQNQNENALKSPEMSQLEEEILTFRAEQALLQKRIKTLLLSENPEQGLTYHEEIFRMQQDKLRMDTEIQIREVKLRRLKATW
;
A
#
# COMPACT_ATOMS: atom_id res chain seq x y z
N MET A 1 -35.57 12.36 7.55
CA MET A 1 -34.20 12.38 6.99
C MET A 1 -33.23 12.45 8.16
N THR A 2 -33.12 11.36 8.93
CA THR A 2 -32.30 11.37 10.15
C THR A 2 -31.73 9.99 10.37
N GLN A 3 -30.65 9.67 9.68
CA GLN A 3 -29.79 8.55 10.04
C GLN A 3 -28.42 8.75 9.38
N ASN A 4 -27.38 8.37 10.13
CA ASN A 4 -25.96 8.30 9.76
C ASN A 4 -25.04 9.49 10.08
N GLN A 5 -25.31 10.23 11.16
CA GLN A 5 -24.23 10.96 11.84
C GLN A 5 -23.52 10.13 12.94
N ASN A 6 -24.12 9.01 13.37
CA ASN A 6 -23.63 8.24 14.53
C ASN A 6 -22.72 7.05 14.18
N GLU A 7 -22.69 6.59 12.92
CA GLU A 7 -21.83 5.46 12.52
C GLU A 7 -20.33 5.82 12.51
N ASN A 8 -20.01 7.12 12.35
CA ASN A 8 -18.64 7.61 12.40
C ASN A 8 -18.08 7.75 13.82
N ALA A 9 -18.92 7.76 14.86
CA ALA A 9 -18.50 8.07 16.22
C ALA A 9 -17.93 6.87 17.00
N LEU A 10 -18.07 5.65 16.49
CA LEU A 10 -17.73 4.40 17.19
C LEU A 10 -16.67 3.55 16.47
N LYS A 11 -15.84 4.15 15.60
CA LYS A 11 -14.64 3.45 15.13
C LYS A 11 -13.65 3.36 16.29
N SER A 12 -13.26 2.14 16.66
CA SER A 12 -12.13 1.93 17.57
C SER A 12 -10.90 2.68 17.02
N PRO A 13 -10.16 3.44 17.85
CA PRO A 13 -8.94 4.14 17.42
C PRO A 13 -7.96 3.23 16.67
N GLU A 14 -7.88 1.96 17.08
CA GLU A 14 -7.04 0.95 16.42
C GLU A 14 -7.50 0.64 14.99
N MET A 15 -8.80 0.63 14.72
CA MET A 15 -9.33 0.39 13.37
C MET A 15 -9.03 1.57 12.44
N SER A 16 -9.17 2.81 12.94
CA SER A 16 -8.82 4.01 12.18
C SER A 16 -7.32 4.04 11.85
N GLN A 17 -6.46 3.68 12.81
CA GLN A 17 -5.03 3.58 12.58
C GLN A 17 -4.70 2.54 11.50
N LEU A 18 -5.29 1.34 11.57
CA LEU A 18 -5.06 0.30 10.55
C LEU A 18 -5.52 0.74 9.16
N GLU A 19 -6.63 1.47 9.07
CA GLU A 19 -7.13 2.02 7.79
C GLU A 19 -6.16 3.06 7.21
N GLU A 20 -5.61 3.96 8.04
CA GLU A 20 -4.60 4.95 7.64
C GLU A 20 -3.28 4.31 7.20
N GLU A 21 -2.80 3.30 7.94
CA GLU A 21 -1.59 2.56 7.58
C GLU A 21 -1.75 1.83 6.24
N ILE A 22 -2.91 1.19 5.99
CA ILE A 22 -3.21 0.56 4.69
C ILE A 22 -3.20 1.59 3.56
N LEU A 23 -3.82 2.76 3.77
CA LEU A 23 -3.84 3.83 2.76
C LEU A 23 -2.43 4.33 2.45
N THR A 24 -1.59 4.47 3.48
CA THR A 24 -0.20 4.90 3.35
C THR A 24 0.60 3.90 2.51
N PHE A 25 0.54 2.60 2.83
CA PHE A 25 1.22 1.59 2.02
C PHE A 25 0.74 1.54 0.58
N ARG A 26 -0.57 1.70 0.33
CA ARG A 26 -1.11 1.75 -1.04
C ARG A 26 -0.60 2.95 -1.82
N ALA A 27 -0.47 4.12 -1.18
CA ALA A 27 0.09 5.31 -1.81
C ALA A 27 1.59 5.10 -2.15
N GLU A 28 2.36 4.56 -1.22
CA GLU A 28 3.78 4.23 -1.45
C GLU A 28 3.97 3.22 -2.59
N GLN A 29 3.13 2.17 -2.65
CA GLN A 29 3.15 1.20 -3.74
C GLN A 29 2.88 1.84 -5.11
N ALA A 30 1.91 2.76 -5.19
CA ALA A 30 1.62 3.46 -6.42
C ALA A 30 2.81 4.31 -6.89
N LEU A 31 3.53 4.95 -5.95
CA LEU A 31 4.76 5.68 -6.25
C LEU A 31 5.87 4.76 -6.75
N LEU A 32 6.10 3.62 -6.09
CA LEU A 32 7.09 2.62 -6.52
C LEU A 32 6.78 2.09 -7.92
N GLN A 33 5.51 1.75 -8.20
CA GLN A 33 5.10 1.28 -9.53
C GLN A 33 5.35 2.34 -10.62
N LYS A 34 5.03 3.61 -10.34
CA LYS A 34 5.31 4.70 -11.26
C LYS A 34 6.81 4.85 -11.50
N ARG A 35 7.62 4.73 -10.46
CA ARG A 35 9.09 4.81 -10.56
C ARG A 35 9.67 3.65 -11.36
N ILE A 36 9.27 2.41 -11.09
CA ILE A 36 9.67 1.22 -11.86
C ILE A 36 9.35 1.42 -13.35
N LYS A 37 8.12 1.86 -13.66
CA LYS A 37 7.73 2.14 -15.04
C LYS A 37 8.61 3.20 -15.69
N THR A 38 8.96 4.25 -14.94
CA THR A 38 9.85 5.32 -15.43
C THR A 38 11.24 4.78 -15.73
N LEU A 39 11.80 3.97 -14.84
CA LEU A 39 13.12 3.35 -15.01
C LEU A 39 13.16 2.46 -16.25
N LEU A 40 12.20 1.55 -16.40
CA LEU A 40 12.09 0.67 -17.56
C LEU A 40 12.00 1.43 -18.88
N LEU A 41 11.23 2.53 -18.93
CA LEU A 41 11.11 3.37 -20.12
C LEU A 41 12.38 4.19 -20.41
N SER A 42 13.22 4.41 -19.41
CA SER A 42 14.50 5.13 -19.56
C SER A 42 15.69 4.23 -19.86
N GLU A 43 15.52 2.91 -19.85
CA GLU A 43 16.58 1.99 -20.22
C GLU A 43 16.96 2.15 -21.70
N ASN A 44 18.26 2.09 -21.97
CA ASN A 44 18.80 1.95 -23.31
C ASN A 44 19.83 0.81 -23.31
N PRO A 45 19.37 -0.45 -23.54
CA PRO A 45 20.25 -1.61 -23.51
C PRO A 45 21.38 -1.56 -24.54
N GLU A 46 21.16 -0.94 -25.70
CA GLU A 46 22.19 -0.80 -26.75
C GLU A 46 23.36 0.08 -26.30
N GLN A 47 23.10 1.00 -25.37
CA GLN A 47 24.11 1.87 -24.76
C GLN A 47 24.57 1.36 -23.38
N GLY A 48 24.12 0.17 -22.96
CA GLY A 48 24.42 -0.41 -21.65
C GLY A 48 23.72 0.27 -20.47
N LEU A 49 22.75 1.16 -20.71
CA LEU A 49 22.00 1.84 -19.66
C LEU A 49 20.84 0.95 -19.20
N THR A 50 21.00 0.30 -18.06
CA THR A 50 19.97 -0.54 -17.42
C THR A 50 19.84 -0.21 -15.95
N TYR A 51 18.68 -0.46 -15.37
CA TYR A 51 18.35 -0.18 -13.97
C TYR A 51 17.88 -1.43 -13.23
N HIS A 52 18.29 -2.62 -13.69
CA HIS A 52 17.79 -3.90 -13.20
C HIS A 52 17.92 -4.08 -11.68
N GLU A 53 19.04 -3.66 -11.06
CA GLU A 53 19.19 -3.73 -9.59
C GLU A 53 18.21 -2.82 -8.85
N GLU A 54 18.02 -1.59 -9.32
CA GLU A 54 17.09 -0.62 -8.70
C GLU A 54 15.65 -1.10 -8.86
N ILE A 55 15.27 -1.57 -10.05
CA ILE A 55 13.96 -2.14 -10.33
C ILE A 55 13.70 -3.37 -9.45
N PHE A 56 14.67 -4.27 -9.32
CA PHE A 56 14.53 -5.47 -8.52
C PHE A 56 14.30 -5.14 -7.04
N ARG A 57 15.10 -4.23 -6.48
CA ARG A 57 14.91 -3.77 -5.08
C ARG A 57 13.53 -3.15 -4.87
N MET A 58 13.07 -2.28 -5.79
CA MET A 58 11.74 -1.68 -5.71
C MET A 58 10.61 -2.73 -5.80
N GLN A 59 10.79 -3.80 -6.57
CA GLN A 59 9.83 -4.90 -6.64
C GLN A 59 9.79 -5.68 -5.32
N GLN A 60 10.94 -5.92 -4.68
CA GLN A 60 11.00 -6.53 -3.35
C GLN A 60 10.28 -5.66 -2.30
N ASP A 61 10.51 -4.34 -2.32
CA ASP A 61 9.85 -3.40 -1.42
C ASP A 61 8.33 -3.40 -1.63
N LYS A 62 7.88 -3.42 -2.88
CA LYS A 62 6.45 -3.53 -3.19
C LYS A 62 5.85 -4.82 -2.60
N LEU A 63 6.55 -5.95 -2.72
CA LEU A 63 6.08 -7.24 -2.18
C LEU A 63 6.02 -7.24 -0.65
N ARG A 64 7.00 -6.60 0.01
CA ARG A 64 6.96 -6.36 1.45
C ARG A 64 5.71 -5.56 1.83
N MET A 65 5.44 -4.45 1.13
CA MET A 65 4.25 -3.62 1.36
C MET A 65 2.94 -4.38 1.12
N ASP A 66 2.87 -5.24 0.09
CA ASP A 66 1.70 -6.09 -0.17
C ASP A 66 1.40 -6.99 1.06
N THR A 67 2.45 -7.56 1.65
CA THR A 67 2.35 -8.40 2.85
C THR A 67 1.88 -7.59 4.06
N GLU A 68 2.43 -6.39 4.28
CA GLU A 68 2.04 -5.49 5.38
C GLU A 68 0.57 -5.06 5.28
N ILE A 69 0.08 -4.81 4.06
CA ILE A 69 -1.34 -4.53 3.80
C ILE A 69 -2.19 -5.73 4.16
N GLN A 70 -1.84 -6.93 3.68
CA GLN A 70 -2.61 -8.15 3.97
C GLN A 70 -2.73 -8.43 5.47
N ILE A 71 -1.64 -8.28 6.23
CA ILE A 71 -1.62 -8.46 7.68
C ILE A 71 -2.61 -7.49 8.35
N ARG A 72 -2.57 -6.22 7.97
CA ARG A 72 -3.47 -5.18 8.52
C ARG A 72 -4.92 -5.38 8.13
N GLU A 73 -5.18 -5.78 6.89
CA GLU A 73 -6.53 -6.11 6.43
C GLU A 73 -7.10 -7.29 7.20
N VAL A 74 -6.31 -8.33 7.47
CA VAL A 74 -6.72 -9.45 8.33
C VAL A 74 -7.04 -8.95 9.74
N LYS A 75 -6.18 -8.11 10.32
CA LYS A 75 -6.40 -7.55 11.66
C LYS A 75 -7.67 -6.70 11.71
N LEU A 76 -7.87 -5.83 10.73
CA LEU A 76 -9.07 -5.00 10.61
C LEU A 76 -10.33 -5.85 10.45
N ARG A 77 -10.30 -6.90 9.63
CA ARG A 77 -11.43 -7.85 9.50
C ARG A 77 -11.76 -8.54 10.82
N ARG A 78 -10.74 -8.96 11.58
CA ARG A 78 -10.94 -9.58 12.91
C ARG A 78 -11.57 -8.62 13.90
N LEU A 79 -11.09 -7.37 13.95
CA LEU A 79 -11.69 -6.33 14.79
C LEU A 79 -13.14 -6.08 14.37
N LYS A 80 -13.43 -5.93 13.07
CA LYS A 80 -14.80 -5.77 12.54
C LYS A 80 -15.74 -6.93 12.89
N ALA A 81 -15.23 -8.15 13.03
CA ALA A 81 -16.02 -9.31 13.38
C ALA A 81 -16.24 -9.49 14.89
N THR A 82 -15.51 -8.76 15.72
CA THR A 82 -15.58 -8.86 17.20
C THR A 82 -16.60 -7.88 17.79
N TRP A 83 -17.03 -6.88 17.02
CA TRP A 83 -17.98 -5.83 17.43
C TRP A 83 -19.27 -5.89 16.61
#